data_AF-A0A7J2KCA4-F1
#
_entry.id   AF-A0A7J2KCA4-F1
#
_cell.length_a   1.000
_cell.length_b   1.000
_cell.length_c   1.000
_cell.angle_alpha   90.00
_cell.angle_beta   90.00
_cell.angle_gamma   90.00
#
_symmetry.space_group_name_H-M   'P 1'
#
loop_
_entity.id
_entity.type
_entity.pdbx_description
1 polymer ?
#
loop_
_entity_poly.entity_id
_entity_poly.type
_entity_poly.pdbx_seq_one_letter_code
_entity_poly.pdbx_strand_id
1 'polypeptide(L)'
;MEPYRNTNRFSRIMGEVYIPEEIVELLELEEIDFLRIYGSQPALISVLGKLGRIIRRIEHKINALRKLVDETSLSSKLEFKKIPEEVCEDYCIGAIDSTYPPEGLELVGGRLSAIVAGYILYGCKNKKKDTVNIKNYNVIGDVLFYDVEELKDIVYTKAKILEKKVAQTLIDNKLQGLLDLDFLVFDGEIIPYKLLYKTPKAKQRSHRLQKLEEYTLKTLKKAREARISLIGVLKRAYSRALSVYV
;
A
#
# COMPACT_ATOMS: atom_id res chain seq x y z
N MET A 1 5.04 -10.57 -57.15
CA MET A 1 4.07 -9.95 -56.22
C MET A 1 2.72 -10.31 -56.79
N GLU A 2 1.97 -11.29 -56.32
CA GLU A 2 1.71 -11.83 -54.97
C GLU A 2 1.88 -13.39 -55.01
N PRO A 3 1.41 -14.24 -54.07
CA PRO A 3 2.11 -14.68 -52.86
C PRO A 3 2.17 -16.24 -52.67
N TYR A 4 2.59 -16.68 -51.48
CA TYR A 4 2.35 -18.00 -50.86
C TYR A 4 2.87 -19.26 -51.58
N ARG A 5 3.95 -19.86 -51.03
CA ARG A 5 4.11 -21.31 -50.78
C ARG A 5 5.56 -21.64 -50.39
N ASN A 6 5.82 -21.83 -49.09
CA ASN A 6 6.40 -23.06 -48.55
C ASN A 6 6.77 -22.89 -47.06
N THR A 7 5.80 -23.06 -46.17
CA THR A 7 6.03 -23.22 -44.72
C THR A 7 5.62 -24.60 -44.21
N ASN A 8 5.62 -25.62 -45.09
CA ASN A 8 5.08 -26.95 -44.78
C ASN A 8 6.13 -28.05 -44.55
N ARG A 9 7.35 -27.70 -44.12
CA ARG A 9 8.38 -28.72 -43.79
C ARG A 9 8.83 -28.77 -42.33
N PHE A 10 8.46 -27.80 -41.50
CA PHE A 10 8.79 -27.81 -40.07
C PHE A 10 7.61 -28.18 -39.16
N SER A 11 6.38 -28.24 -39.69
CA SER A 11 5.15 -28.56 -38.96
C SER A 11 4.95 -30.04 -38.61
N ARG A 12 5.90 -30.93 -38.95
CA ARG A 12 5.69 -32.39 -38.86
C ARG A 12 6.39 -33.12 -37.72
N ILE A 13 7.20 -32.46 -36.89
CA ILE A 13 8.02 -33.16 -35.87
C ILE A 13 7.62 -32.87 -34.42
N MET A 14 6.89 -31.80 -34.11
CA MET A 14 6.46 -31.52 -32.73
C MET A 14 5.01 -31.04 -32.74
N GLY A 15 4.14 -31.72 -32.00
CA GLY A 15 2.70 -31.47 -31.97
C GLY A 15 2.38 -29.98 -31.82
N GLU A 16 1.44 -29.51 -32.63
CA GLU A 16 1.04 -28.11 -32.71
C GLU A 16 0.59 -27.60 -31.34
N VAL A 17 1.44 -26.80 -30.68
CA VAL A 17 1.05 -26.02 -29.51
C VAL A 17 0.43 -24.72 -30.01
N TYR A 18 -0.90 -24.64 -29.90
CA TYR A 18 -1.67 -23.47 -30.29
C TYR A 18 -1.44 -22.31 -29.31
N ILE A 19 -0.88 -21.21 -29.80
CA ILE A 19 -0.85 -19.93 -29.08
C ILE A 19 -1.98 -19.07 -29.67
N PRO A 20 -2.97 -18.64 -28.87
CA PRO A 20 -4.03 -17.76 -29.35
C PRO A 20 -3.45 -16.47 -29.96
N GLU A 21 -3.94 -16.07 -31.15
CA GLU A 21 -3.52 -14.84 -31.86
C GLU A 21 -3.59 -13.58 -30.97
N GLU A 22 -4.52 -13.59 -30.02
CA GLU A 22 -4.71 -12.55 -29.00
C GLU A 22 -3.45 -12.30 -28.12
N ILE A 23 -2.59 -13.31 -27.93
CA ILE A 23 -1.35 -13.20 -27.14
C ILE A 23 -0.23 -12.60 -27.99
N VAL A 24 -0.24 -12.90 -29.28
CA VAL A 24 0.72 -12.40 -30.27
C VAL A 24 0.56 -10.89 -30.43
N GLU A 25 -0.68 -10.43 -30.58
CA GLU A 25 -1.00 -9.00 -30.69
C GLU A 25 -0.67 -8.23 -29.41
N LEU A 26 -0.90 -8.82 -28.23
CA LEU A 26 -0.69 -8.17 -26.93
C LEU A 26 0.78 -7.95 -26.56
N LEU A 27 1.71 -8.68 -27.18
CA LEU A 27 3.13 -8.71 -26.80
C LEU A 27 4.06 -8.16 -27.89
N GLU A 28 3.53 -7.71 -29.04
CA GLU A 28 4.30 -7.18 -30.18
C GLU A 28 5.56 -8.01 -30.51
N LEU A 29 5.44 -9.34 -30.45
CA LEU A 29 6.59 -10.24 -30.48
C LEU A 29 7.20 -10.28 -31.89
N GLU A 30 8.52 -10.06 -31.98
CA GLU A 30 9.27 -10.29 -33.21
C GLU A 30 9.44 -11.80 -33.49
N GLU A 31 9.73 -12.17 -34.73
CA GLU A 31 9.89 -13.57 -35.19
C GLU A 31 10.91 -14.38 -34.35
N ILE A 32 11.92 -13.68 -33.79
CA ILE A 32 12.97 -14.24 -32.92
C ILE A 32 12.43 -14.60 -31.52
N ASP A 33 11.45 -13.84 -31.00
CA ASP A 33 10.84 -14.10 -29.69
C ASP A 33 9.90 -15.29 -29.73
N PHE A 34 9.23 -15.51 -30.86
CA PHE A 34 8.43 -16.72 -31.11
C PHE A 34 9.25 -18.00 -30.98
N LEU A 35 10.41 -18.06 -31.65
CA LEU A 35 11.31 -19.21 -31.61
C LEU A 35 11.80 -19.54 -30.18
N ARG A 36 12.00 -18.52 -29.33
CA ARG A 36 12.35 -18.72 -27.91
C ARG A 36 11.17 -19.24 -27.07
N ILE A 37 9.95 -18.79 -27.34
CA ILE A 37 8.74 -19.27 -26.65
C ILE A 37 8.48 -20.75 -26.96
N TYR A 38 8.69 -21.20 -28.20
CA TYR A 38 8.57 -22.61 -28.59
C TYR A 38 9.64 -23.52 -27.96
N GLY A 39 10.82 -22.96 -27.61
CA GLY A 39 11.86 -23.66 -26.84
C GLY A 39 11.69 -23.56 -25.32
N SER A 40 10.65 -22.89 -24.83
CA SER A 40 10.45 -22.62 -23.40
C SER A 40 9.77 -23.77 -22.67
N GLN A 41 10.00 -23.86 -21.36
CA GLN A 41 9.35 -24.85 -20.50
C GLN A 41 7.81 -24.70 -20.56
N PRO A 42 7.02 -25.80 -20.63
CA PRO A 42 5.55 -25.77 -20.73
C PRO A 42 4.84 -24.90 -19.67
N ALA A 43 5.46 -24.73 -18.50
CA ALA A 43 4.98 -23.84 -17.45
C ALA A 43 4.94 -22.36 -17.89
N LEU A 44 5.91 -21.90 -18.67
CA LEU A 44 5.99 -20.52 -19.16
C LEU A 44 4.86 -20.21 -20.15
N ILE A 45 4.58 -21.14 -21.07
CA ILE A 45 3.48 -21.02 -22.03
C ILE A 45 2.12 -20.97 -21.30
N SER A 46 1.95 -21.79 -20.26
CA SER A 46 0.74 -21.77 -19.41
C SER A 46 0.57 -20.44 -18.65
N VAL A 47 1.67 -19.84 -18.19
CA VAL A 47 1.68 -18.52 -17.54
C VAL A 47 1.33 -17.42 -18.55
N LEU A 48 1.96 -17.39 -19.72
CA LEU A 48 1.67 -16.44 -20.81
C LEU A 48 0.21 -16.52 -21.26
N GLY A 49 -0.34 -17.73 -21.43
CA GLY A 49 -1.75 -17.96 -21.75
C GLY A 49 -2.74 -17.47 -20.69
N LYS A 50 -2.31 -17.38 -19.43
CA LYS A 50 -3.12 -16.83 -18.33
C LYS A 50 -2.92 -15.32 -18.16
N LEU A 51 -1.76 -14.79 -18.53
CA LEU A 51 -1.43 -13.36 -18.41
C LEU A 51 -2.39 -12.49 -19.21
N GLY A 52 -2.71 -12.85 -20.46
CA GLY A 52 -3.68 -12.08 -21.27
C GLY A 52 -5.07 -11.95 -20.62
N ARG A 53 -5.53 -13.00 -19.92
CA ARG A 53 -6.80 -12.95 -19.17
C ARG A 53 -6.70 -12.10 -17.89
N ILE A 54 -5.55 -12.13 -17.22
CA ILE A 54 -5.28 -11.31 -16.05
C ILE A 54 -5.20 -9.84 -16.44
N ILE A 55 -4.48 -9.51 -17.52
CA ILE A 55 -4.35 -8.15 -18.07
C ILE A 55 -5.72 -7.59 -18.41
N ARG A 56 -6.56 -8.31 -19.18
CA ARG A 56 -7.93 -7.86 -19.50
C ARG A 56 -8.79 -7.62 -18.25
N ARG A 57 -8.68 -8.48 -17.22
CA ARG A 57 -9.38 -8.28 -15.94
C ARG A 57 -8.89 -7.04 -15.18
N ILE A 58 -7.59 -6.77 -15.22
CA ILE A 58 -6.98 -5.58 -14.60
C ILE A 58 -7.43 -4.33 -15.35
N GLU A 59 -7.34 -4.34 -16.68
CA GLU A 59 -7.75 -3.25 -17.56
C GLU A 59 -9.22 -2.88 -17.34
N HIS A 60 -10.11 -3.87 -17.31
CA HIS A 60 -11.53 -3.63 -17.07
C HIS A 60 -11.78 -2.98 -15.70
N LYS A 61 -11.06 -3.41 -14.66
CA LYS A 61 -11.13 -2.78 -13.32
C LYS A 61 -10.57 -1.36 -13.32
N ILE A 62 -9.47 -1.11 -14.05
CA ILE A 62 -8.87 0.23 -14.17
C ILE A 62 -9.86 1.18 -14.88
N ASN A 63 -10.48 0.74 -15.98
CA ASN A 63 -11.44 1.55 -16.73
C ASN A 63 -12.71 1.83 -15.91
N ALA A 64 -13.20 0.84 -15.14
CA ALA A 64 -14.31 1.07 -14.21
C ALA A 64 -13.94 2.09 -13.10
N LEU A 65 -12.73 2.02 -12.56
CA LEU A 65 -12.24 2.99 -11.58
C LEU A 65 -12.09 4.39 -12.18
N ARG A 66 -11.59 4.52 -13.42
CA ARG A 66 -11.50 5.80 -14.14
C ARG A 66 -12.86 6.45 -14.26
N LYS A 67 -13.84 5.68 -14.75
CA LYS A 67 -15.22 6.15 -14.89
C LYS A 67 -15.79 6.69 -13.56
N LEU A 68 -15.55 5.98 -12.46
CA LEU A 68 -15.98 6.42 -11.13
C LEU A 68 -15.25 7.70 -10.65
N VAL A 69 -13.96 7.84 -10.94
CA VAL A 69 -13.19 9.06 -10.60
C VAL A 69 -13.72 10.25 -11.39
N ASP A 70 -13.99 10.06 -12.68
CA ASP A 70 -14.54 11.09 -13.57
C ASP A 70 -15.97 11.49 -13.16
N GLU A 71 -16.82 10.50 -12.83
CA GLU A 71 -18.21 10.72 -12.38
C GLU A 71 -18.30 11.42 -11.01
N THR A 72 -17.31 11.24 -10.14
CA THR A 72 -17.32 11.83 -8.79
C THR A 72 -16.70 13.22 -8.72
N SER A 73 -16.18 13.73 -9.84
CA SER A 73 -15.38 14.97 -9.93
C SER A 73 -14.29 15.00 -8.85
N LEU A 74 -13.74 13.84 -8.46
CA LEU A 74 -12.79 13.78 -7.35
C LEU A 74 -11.56 14.64 -7.65
N SER A 75 -11.16 14.66 -8.92
CA SER A 75 -10.09 15.47 -9.48
C SER A 75 -10.28 16.96 -9.22
N SER A 76 -11.53 17.48 -9.31
CA SER A 76 -11.82 18.90 -9.07
C SER A 76 -11.91 19.25 -7.57
N LYS A 77 -11.91 18.24 -6.69
CA LYS A 77 -11.88 18.41 -5.23
C LYS A 77 -10.47 18.25 -4.64
N LEU A 78 -9.50 17.84 -5.46
CA LEU A 78 -8.09 17.73 -5.08
C LEU A 78 -7.39 19.06 -5.33
N GLU A 79 -7.17 19.83 -4.26
CA GLU A 79 -6.36 21.04 -4.33
C GLU A 79 -4.87 20.68 -4.16
N PHE A 80 -4.08 20.90 -5.21
CA PHE A 80 -2.63 20.82 -5.15
C PHE A 80 -2.07 22.20 -4.82
N LYS A 81 -1.63 22.41 -3.58
CA LYS A 81 -1.00 23.65 -3.14
C LYS A 81 0.51 23.46 -3.01
N LYS A 82 1.28 24.41 -3.55
CA LYS A 82 2.72 24.50 -3.27
C LYS A 82 2.89 24.79 -1.78
N ILE A 83 3.82 24.09 -1.12
CA ILE A 83 4.19 24.40 0.25
C ILE A 83 4.85 25.80 0.22
N PRO A 84 4.38 26.77 1.02
CA PRO A 84 4.99 28.10 1.07
C PRO A 84 6.46 28.00 1.50
N GLU A 85 7.31 28.88 0.94
CA GLU A 85 8.76 28.90 1.18
C GLU A 85 9.13 29.46 2.56
N GLU A 86 8.23 30.25 3.16
CA GLU A 86 8.36 30.76 4.51
C GLU A 86 7.42 30.00 5.45
N VAL A 87 7.98 29.12 6.28
CA VAL A 87 7.28 28.50 7.40
C VAL A 87 7.96 28.98 8.67
N CYS A 88 7.38 30.00 9.30
CA CYS A 88 7.92 30.63 10.50
C CYS A 88 6.97 30.44 11.69
N GLU A 89 6.67 29.18 12.02
CA GLU A 89 5.95 28.84 13.26
C GLU A 89 6.67 27.71 14.00
N ASP A 90 6.86 27.88 15.31
CA ASP A 90 7.38 26.87 16.24
C ASP A 90 6.32 25.78 16.47
N TYR A 91 6.05 24.96 15.45
CA TYR A 91 5.07 23.88 15.54
C TYR A 91 5.58 22.71 16.38
N CYS A 92 4.69 22.11 17.17
CA CYS A 92 4.93 20.80 17.77
C CYS A 92 4.45 19.70 16.83
N ILE A 93 5.42 18.94 16.29
CA ILE A 93 5.20 17.93 15.27
C ILE A 93 5.58 16.57 15.81
N GLY A 94 4.70 15.58 15.65
CA GLY A 94 5.03 14.17 15.89
C GLY A 94 5.14 13.40 14.59
N ALA A 95 6.27 12.74 14.35
CA ALA A 95 6.45 11.82 13.23
C ALA A 95 6.32 10.38 13.72
N ILE A 96 5.58 9.54 13.00
CA ILE A 96 5.29 8.14 13.33
C ILE A 96 5.70 7.25 12.16
N ASP A 97 6.44 6.19 12.48
CA ASP A 97 6.82 5.15 11.53
C ASP A 97 6.80 3.77 12.22
N SER A 98 6.75 2.72 11.42
CA SER A 98 6.88 1.34 11.89
C SER A 98 7.85 0.53 11.03
N THR A 99 8.56 -0.39 11.68
CA THR A 99 9.51 -1.29 11.04
C THR A 99 9.28 -2.72 11.49
N TYR A 100 9.51 -3.66 10.58
CA TYR A 100 9.38 -5.09 10.80
C TYR A 100 10.22 -5.86 9.77
N PRO A 101 10.74 -7.05 10.12
CA PRO A 101 11.47 -7.88 9.18
C PRO A 101 10.53 -8.37 8.06
N PRO A 102 10.90 -8.28 6.77
CA PRO A 102 10.02 -8.63 5.66
C PRO A 102 9.53 -10.08 5.65
N GLU A 103 10.33 -11.01 6.18
CA GLU A 103 10.06 -12.45 6.12
C GLU A 103 9.91 -13.11 7.50
N GLY A 104 10.15 -12.37 8.59
CA GLY A 104 10.19 -12.95 9.94
C GLY A 104 11.35 -13.95 10.13
N LEU A 105 11.49 -14.45 11.36
CA LEU A 105 12.39 -15.55 11.70
C LEU A 105 11.63 -16.87 11.52
N GLU A 106 12.17 -17.76 10.69
CA GLU A 106 11.61 -19.08 10.47
C GLU A 106 11.88 -20.02 11.66
N LEU A 107 10.85 -20.70 12.12
CA LEU A 107 10.88 -21.62 13.25
C LEU A 107 10.15 -22.93 12.88
N VAL A 108 10.35 -23.98 13.68
CA VAL A 108 9.56 -25.20 13.54
C VAL A 108 8.08 -24.87 13.78
N GLY A 109 7.25 -25.02 12.74
CA GLY A 109 5.80 -24.80 12.82
C GLY A 109 5.31 -23.38 12.50
N GLY A 110 6.17 -22.48 12.00
CA GLY A 110 5.72 -21.16 11.53
C GLY A 110 6.83 -20.12 11.51
N ARG A 111 6.45 -18.85 11.46
CA ARG A 111 7.37 -17.71 11.49
C ARG A 111 7.05 -16.76 12.63
N LEU A 112 8.10 -16.19 13.21
CA LEU A 112 8.03 -15.18 14.26
C LEU A 112 8.42 -13.82 13.68
N SER A 113 7.64 -12.76 13.93
CA SER A 113 8.01 -11.40 13.54
C SER A 113 7.83 -10.43 14.69
N ALA A 114 8.87 -9.64 14.95
CA ALA A 114 8.79 -8.47 15.81
C ALA A 114 8.39 -7.26 14.97
N ILE A 115 7.39 -6.53 15.43
CA ILE A 115 6.89 -5.32 14.79
C ILE A 115 7.07 -4.19 15.77
N VAL A 116 7.71 -3.13 15.30
CA VAL A 116 8.05 -1.99 16.12
C VAL A 116 7.43 -0.75 15.51
N ALA A 117 6.72 0.05 16.30
CA ALA A 117 6.25 1.36 15.89
C ALA A 117 6.73 2.39 16.90
N GLY A 118 7.11 3.57 16.43
CA GLY A 118 7.61 4.62 17.30
C GLY A 118 7.20 6.00 16.84
N TYR A 119 7.53 6.97 17.67
CA TYR A 119 7.41 8.36 17.30
C TYR A 119 8.64 9.17 17.69
N ILE A 120 8.81 10.29 17.02
CA ILE A 120 9.72 11.38 17.39
C ILE A 120 8.92 12.68 17.43
N LEU A 121 9.16 13.51 18.43
CA LEU A 121 8.57 14.84 18.61
C LEU A 121 9.61 15.92 18.30
N TYR A 122 9.20 16.93 17.56
CA TYR A 122 9.98 18.12 17.23
C TYR A 122 9.22 19.38 17.66
N GLY A 123 9.91 20.37 18.23
CA GLY A 123 9.32 21.65 18.66
C GLY A 123 8.35 21.56 19.86
N CYS A 124 8.14 20.36 20.42
CA CYS A 124 7.12 20.12 21.43
C CYS A 124 7.55 20.55 22.84
N LYS A 125 6.66 21.28 23.53
CA LYS A 125 6.83 21.64 24.95
C LYS A 125 5.88 20.82 25.81
N ASN A 126 6.42 20.17 26.84
CA ASN A 126 5.62 19.52 27.87
C ASN A 126 4.94 20.60 28.72
N LYS A 127 3.61 20.65 28.71
CA LYS A 127 2.82 21.67 29.42
C LYS A 127 2.72 21.39 30.93
N LYS A 128 2.92 20.14 31.37
CA LYS A 128 2.90 19.71 32.78
C LYS A 128 4.15 18.90 33.15
N LYS A 129 5.33 19.51 33.02
CA LYS A 129 6.64 18.86 33.26
C LYS A 129 6.75 18.17 34.62
N ASP A 130 6.07 18.69 35.63
CA ASP A 130 6.21 18.22 37.02
C ASP A 130 5.39 16.96 37.33
N THR A 131 4.52 16.51 36.42
CA THR A 131 3.60 15.38 36.68
C THR A 131 3.79 14.22 35.70
N VAL A 132 4.05 14.51 34.41
CA VAL A 132 4.25 13.48 33.39
C VAL A 132 5.30 13.95 32.39
N ASN A 133 6.44 13.27 32.35
CA ASN A 133 7.48 13.55 31.37
C ASN A 133 7.25 12.73 30.09
N ILE A 134 6.60 13.34 29.10
CA ILE A 134 6.48 12.75 27.75
C ILE A 134 7.86 12.83 27.09
N LYS A 135 8.41 11.68 26.73
CA LYS A 135 9.70 11.60 26.03
C LYS A 135 9.56 12.15 24.61
N ASN A 136 10.60 12.81 24.11
CA ASN A 136 10.66 13.28 22.73
C ASN A 136 10.66 12.13 21.71
N TYR A 137 10.92 10.91 22.15
CA TYR A 137 10.75 9.71 21.34
C TYR A 137 10.28 8.56 22.22
N ASN A 138 9.47 7.67 21.64
CA ASN A 138 9.14 6.41 22.28
C ASN A 138 8.86 5.34 21.23
N VAL A 139 9.00 4.09 21.64
CA VAL A 139 8.86 2.92 20.79
C VAL A 139 7.99 1.89 21.50
N ILE A 140 7.05 1.31 20.78
CA ILE A 140 6.26 0.16 21.21
C ILE A 140 6.51 -1.01 20.27
N GLY A 141 6.56 -2.21 20.83
CA GLY A 141 6.78 -3.44 20.08
C GLY A 141 5.62 -4.41 20.26
N ASP A 142 5.45 -5.29 19.29
CA ASP A 142 4.61 -6.48 19.39
C ASP A 142 5.31 -7.64 18.70
N VAL A 143 5.04 -8.87 19.13
CA VAL A 143 5.61 -10.09 18.54
C VAL A 143 4.48 -10.96 18.05
N LEU A 144 4.61 -11.43 16.81
CA LEU A 144 3.59 -12.21 16.13
C LEU A 144 4.18 -13.54 15.67
N PHE A 145 3.52 -14.64 16.00
CA PHE A 145 3.78 -15.95 15.43
C PHE A 145 2.66 -16.31 14.43
N TYR A 146 3.00 -16.80 13.25
CA TYR A 146 2.03 -17.10 12.18
C TYR A 146 2.52 -18.18 11.21
N ASP A 147 1.57 -18.81 10.52
CA ASP A 147 1.81 -19.84 9.48
C ASP A 147 1.93 -19.23 8.07
N VAL A 148 2.51 -19.98 7.13
CA VAL A 148 3.17 -19.55 5.89
C VAL A 148 2.23 -18.85 4.88
N GLU A 149 0.93 -19.13 4.89
CA GLU A 149 0.03 -18.75 3.77
C GLU A 149 -0.46 -17.29 3.75
N GLU A 150 -0.28 -16.51 4.83
CA GLU A 150 -0.78 -15.11 4.92
C GLU A 150 0.30 -14.07 5.32
N LEU A 151 1.58 -14.40 5.14
CA LEU A 151 2.77 -13.73 5.68
C LEU A 151 2.72 -12.18 5.69
N LYS A 152 2.70 -11.58 4.50
CA LYS A 152 2.89 -10.13 4.34
C LYS A 152 1.68 -9.34 4.78
N ASP A 153 0.50 -9.95 4.68
CA ASP A 153 -0.74 -9.24 4.91
C ASP A 153 -1.02 -9.03 6.40
N ILE A 154 -0.62 -9.98 7.25
CA ILE A 154 -0.80 -9.90 8.70
C ILE A 154 0.16 -8.89 9.32
N VAL A 155 1.45 -9.03 9.03
CA VAL A 155 2.50 -8.20 9.60
C VAL A 155 2.27 -6.72 9.23
N TYR A 156 1.99 -6.44 7.96
CA TYR A 156 1.64 -5.08 7.51
C TYR A 156 0.43 -4.49 8.25
N THR A 157 -0.66 -5.25 8.33
CA THR A 157 -1.90 -4.78 8.98
C THR A 157 -1.66 -4.48 10.44
N LYS A 158 -0.88 -5.33 11.12
CA LYS A 158 -0.51 -5.18 12.52
C LYS A 158 0.40 -3.97 12.74
N ALA A 159 1.38 -3.74 11.87
CA ALA A 159 2.24 -2.56 11.89
C ALA A 159 1.42 -1.26 11.79
N LYS A 160 0.51 -1.17 10.83
CA LYS A 160 -0.41 -0.02 10.71
C LYS A 160 -1.32 0.16 11.93
N ILE A 161 -1.76 -0.92 12.58
CA ILE A 161 -2.50 -0.82 13.86
C ILE A 161 -1.60 -0.23 14.97
N LEU A 162 -0.33 -0.64 15.07
CA LEU A 162 0.60 -0.10 16.06
C LEU A 162 0.86 1.39 15.82
N GLU A 163 1.07 1.82 14.58
CA GLU A 163 1.16 3.25 14.25
C GLU A 163 -0.08 4.03 14.73
N LYS A 164 -1.28 3.49 14.51
CA LYS A 164 -2.52 4.14 14.99
C LYS A 164 -2.64 4.16 16.51
N LYS A 165 -2.13 3.14 17.21
CA LYS A 165 -2.05 3.15 18.68
C LYS A 165 -1.13 4.26 19.18
N VAL A 166 0.07 4.37 18.60
CA VAL A 166 1.02 5.43 18.92
C VAL A 166 0.38 6.81 18.69
N ALA A 167 -0.25 7.00 17.53
CA ALA A 167 -0.96 8.24 17.22
C ALA A 167 -2.04 8.57 18.25
N GLN A 168 -2.89 7.59 18.60
CA GLN A 168 -3.94 7.79 19.60
C GLN A 168 -3.38 8.19 20.97
N THR A 169 -2.26 7.60 21.40
CA THR A 169 -1.60 8.00 22.65
C THR A 169 -1.13 9.45 22.61
N LEU A 170 -0.52 9.90 21.50
CA LEU A 170 -0.09 11.28 21.35
C LEU A 170 -1.27 12.27 21.29
N ILE A 171 -2.36 11.88 20.62
CA ILE A 171 -3.59 12.67 20.58
C ILE A 171 -4.22 12.77 21.98
N ASP A 172 -4.27 11.67 22.73
CA ASP A 172 -4.80 11.65 24.09
C ASP A 172 -3.97 12.55 25.02
N ASN A 173 -2.64 12.56 24.86
CA ASN A 173 -1.76 13.48 25.58
C ASN A 173 -2.09 14.95 25.27
N LYS A 174 -2.44 15.30 24.03
CA LYS A 174 -2.92 16.65 23.70
C LYS A 174 -4.26 16.96 24.37
N LEU A 175 -5.22 16.05 24.26
CA LEU A 175 -6.55 16.23 24.86
C LEU A 175 -6.49 16.40 26.39
N GLN A 176 -5.51 15.78 27.04
CA GLN A 176 -5.25 15.92 28.48
C GLN A 176 -4.42 17.16 28.85
N GLY A 177 -4.01 17.95 27.86
CA GLY A 177 -3.18 19.14 28.05
C GLY A 177 -1.74 18.84 28.49
N LEU A 178 -1.23 17.64 28.19
CA LEU A 178 0.14 17.24 28.50
C LEU A 178 1.14 17.66 27.40
N LEU A 179 0.66 17.69 26.16
CA LEU A 179 1.44 17.97 24.96
C LEU A 179 0.71 19.00 24.09
N ASP A 180 1.44 19.91 23.44
CA ASP A 180 0.86 20.91 22.55
C ASP A 180 0.91 20.53 21.07
N LEU A 181 0.48 19.31 20.73
CA LEU A 181 0.73 18.70 19.42
C LEU A 181 -0.08 19.35 18.29
N ASP A 182 0.56 19.93 17.28
CA ASP A 182 -0.14 20.56 16.15
C ASP A 182 -0.35 19.57 14.99
N PHE A 183 0.70 18.82 14.68
CA PHE A 183 0.74 17.92 13.54
C PHE A 183 1.13 16.51 13.94
N LEU A 184 0.52 15.53 13.28
CA LEU A 184 0.97 14.15 13.26
C LEU A 184 1.27 13.72 11.83
N VAL A 185 2.52 13.35 11.60
CA VAL A 185 3.05 12.90 10.32
C VAL A 185 3.21 11.38 10.35
N PHE A 186 2.61 10.69 9.38
CA PHE A 186 2.77 9.25 9.18
C PHE A 186 3.69 9.00 7.98
N ASP A 187 4.64 8.06 8.11
CA ASP A 187 5.30 7.46 6.94
C ASP A 187 4.32 6.50 6.24
N GLY A 188 3.79 6.95 5.11
CA GLY A 188 2.72 6.29 4.38
C GLY A 188 1.37 6.98 4.51
N GLU A 189 0.32 6.24 4.19
CA GLU A 189 -1.03 6.76 4.09
C GLU A 189 -1.74 6.91 5.45
N ILE A 190 -2.54 7.97 5.62
CA ILE A 190 -3.37 8.16 6.82
C ILE A 190 -4.43 7.05 6.89
N ILE A 191 -5.11 6.79 5.77
CA ILE A 191 -6.08 5.71 5.59
C ILE A 191 -5.40 4.60 4.78
N PRO A 192 -5.09 3.44 5.39
CA PRO A 192 -4.40 2.33 4.74
C PRO A 192 -5.04 1.92 3.40
N TYR A 193 -4.22 1.69 2.37
CA TYR A 193 -4.71 1.29 1.04
C TYR A 193 -5.61 0.05 1.06
N LYS A 194 -5.33 -0.87 1.98
CA LYS A 194 -6.17 -2.07 2.19
C LYS A 194 -7.61 -1.73 2.61
N LEU A 195 -7.84 -0.59 3.24
CA LEU A 195 -9.19 -0.13 3.58
C LEU A 195 -9.89 0.56 2.40
N LEU A 196 -9.10 1.20 1.52
CA LEU A 196 -9.60 1.93 0.35
C LEU A 196 -10.02 1.01 -0.79
N TYR A 197 -9.27 -0.07 -1.05
CA TYR A 197 -9.47 -0.91 -2.24
C TYR A 197 -10.11 -2.28 -1.98
N LYS A 198 -10.46 -2.60 -0.72
CA LYS A 198 -11.23 -3.83 -0.41
C LYS A 198 -12.72 -3.53 -0.32
N THR A 199 -13.53 -4.41 -0.91
CA THR A 199 -15.00 -4.30 -0.86
C THR A 199 -15.49 -4.38 0.60
N PRO A 200 -16.64 -3.76 0.94
CA PRO A 200 -17.21 -3.85 2.29
C PRO A 200 -17.37 -5.30 2.77
N LYS A 201 -17.81 -6.21 1.88
CA LYS A 201 -17.91 -7.65 2.18
C LYS A 201 -16.55 -8.27 2.52
N ALA A 202 -15.48 -7.91 1.80
CA ALA A 202 -14.14 -8.40 2.08
C ALA A 202 -13.60 -7.85 3.42
N LYS A 203 -13.92 -6.60 3.77
CA LYS A 203 -13.58 -6.02 5.07
C LYS A 203 -14.31 -6.73 6.21
N GLN A 204 -15.61 -6.97 6.06
CA GLN A 204 -16.42 -7.70 7.06
C GLN A 204 -15.96 -9.14 7.29
N ARG A 205 -15.40 -9.81 6.28
CA ARG A 205 -14.88 -11.18 6.44
C ARG A 205 -13.51 -11.24 7.13
N SER A 206 -12.81 -10.12 7.28
CA SER A 206 -11.49 -10.07 7.89
C SER A 206 -11.51 -9.28 9.18
N HIS A 207 -11.50 -10.00 10.31
CA HIS A 207 -11.40 -9.38 11.65
C HIS A 207 -10.20 -8.42 11.76
N ARG A 208 -9.09 -8.72 11.07
CA ARG A 208 -7.90 -7.85 11.05
C ARG A 208 -8.16 -6.52 10.33
N LEU A 209 -8.86 -6.55 9.18
CA LEU A 209 -9.22 -5.33 8.46
C LEU A 209 -10.27 -4.52 9.21
N GLN A 210 -11.25 -5.16 9.85
CA GLN A 210 -12.20 -4.48 10.72
C GLN A 210 -11.48 -3.74 11.85
N LYS A 211 -10.52 -4.41 12.52
CA LYS A 211 -9.73 -3.79 13.57
C LYS A 211 -8.91 -2.62 13.04
N LEU A 212 -8.27 -2.76 11.87
CA LEU A 212 -7.56 -1.65 11.25
C LEU A 212 -8.49 -0.46 10.94
N GLU A 213 -9.70 -0.72 10.43
CA GLU A 213 -10.72 0.28 10.15
C GLU A 213 -11.17 0.99 11.44
N GLU A 214 -11.44 0.25 12.51
CA GLU A 214 -11.79 0.79 13.83
C GLU A 214 -10.70 1.73 14.36
N TYR A 215 -9.44 1.29 14.37
CA TYR A 215 -8.33 2.12 14.84
C TYR A 215 -8.12 3.34 13.94
N THR A 216 -8.32 3.22 12.63
CA THR A 216 -8.21 4.33 11.68
C THR A 216 -9.30 5.37 11.96
N LEU A 217 -10.56 4.95 12.02
CA LEU A 217 -11.70 5.84 12.29
C LEU A 217 -11.58 6.52 13.66
N LYS A 218 -11.18 5.78 14.69
CA LYS A 218 -10.93 6.33 16.02
C LYS A 218 -9.82 7.39 16.01
N THR A 219 -8.74 7.16 15.26
CA THR A 219 -7.65 8.13 15.10
C THR A 219 -8.14 9.40 14.42
N LEU A 220 -8.89 9.28 13.31
CA LEU A 220 -9.46 10.42 12.59
C LEU A 220 -10.42 11.24 13.48
N LYS A 221 -11.28 10.56 14.24
CA LYS A 221 -12.22 11.20 15.18
C LYS A 221 -11.47 11.97 16.27
N LYS A 222 -10.54 11.31 16.95
CA LYS A 222 -9.75 11.93 18.02
C LYS A 222 -8.91 13.11 17.52
N ALA A 223 -8.29 12.98 16.34
CA ALA A 223 -7.51 14.07 15.75
C ALA A 223 -8.38 15.30 15.46
N ARG A 224 -9.60 15.09 14.95
CA ARG A 224 -10.58 16.17 14.75
C ARG A 224 -10.95 16.84 16.06
N GLU A 225 -11.26 16.07 17.10
CA GLU A 225 -11.60 16.57 18.44
C GLU A 225 -10.44 17.39 19.04
N ALA A 226 -9.22 16.90 18.90
CA ALA A 226 -8.01 17.52 19.41
C ALA A 226 -7.49 18.68 18.54
N ARG A 227 -8.14 18.96 17.40
CA ARG A 227 -7.67 19.90 16.37
C ARG A 227 -6.20 19.65 16.02
N ILE A 228 -5.88 18.40 15.69
CA ILE A 228 -4.57 17.96 15.20
C ILE A 228 -4.68 17.71 13.70
N SER A 229 -3.77 18.28 12.95
CA SER A 229 -3.66 18.02 11.52
C SER A 229 -2.90 16.71 11.29
N LEU A 230 -3.54 15.78 10.58
CA LEU A 230 -2.90 14.52 10.20
C LEU A 230 -2.31 14.65 8.80
N ILE A 231 -1.04 14.27 8.64
CA ILE A 231 -0.29 14.34 7.39
C ILE A 231 0.22 12.94 7.07
N GLY A 232 -0.01 12.48 5.84
CA GLY A 232 0.58 11.24 5.33
C GLY A 232 1.65 11.57 4.31
N VAL A 233 2.87 11.06 4.51
CA VAL A 233 4.00 11.28 3.60
C VAL A 233 4.19 10.02 2.76
N LEU A 234 3.88 10.12 1.47
CA LEU A 234 4.03 9.00 0.54
C LEU A 234 5.35 9.13 -0.21
N LYS A 235 6.35 8.32 0.16
CA LYS A 235 7.62 8.21 -0.59
C LYS A 235 7.45 7.52 -1.95
N ARG A 236 6.42 6.69 -2.09
CA ARG A 236 6.06 5.97 -3.32
C ARG A 236 4.56 6.09 -3.54
N ALA A 237 4.16 6.72 -4.65
CA ALA A 237 2.77 6.79 -5.06
C ALA A 237 2.50 5.69 -6.11
N TYR A 238 1.70 4.69 -5.74
CA TYR A 238 1.28 3.61 -6.66
C TYR A 238 -0.02 3.95 -7.43
N SER A 239 -0.46 5.20 -7.38
CA SER A 239 -1.65 5.69 -8.09
C SER A 239 -1.25 6.66 -9.19
N ARG A 240 -1.78 6.44 -10.41
CA ARG A 240 -1.68 7.42 -11.51
C ARG A 240 -2.38 8.74 -11.20
N ALA A 241 -3.25 8.81 -10.19
CA ALA A 241 -3.86 10.08 -9.78
C ALA A 241 -2.86 11.09 -9.18
N LEU A 242 -1.67 10.62 -8.76
CA LEU A 242 -0.58 11.44 -8.23
C LEU A 242 0.63 11.48 -9.18
N SER A 243 0.52 10.95 -10.41
CA SER A 243 1.57 11.16 -11.41
C SER A 243 1.44 12.60 -11.93
N VAL A 244 2.06 13.54 -11.21
CA VAL A 244 2.19 14.92 -11.66
C VAL A 244 3.48 14.98 -12.49
N TYR A 245 3.33 15.01 -13.82
CA TYR A 245 4.34 15.10 -14.90
C TYR A 245 5.19 13.82 -15.13
N VAL A 246 5.45 13.32 -16.35
CA VAL A 246 5.46 13.87 -17.73
C VAL A 246 4.77 12.90 -18.69
#